data_AF-A0A2D5H7K9-F1
#
_entry.id   AF-A0A2D5H7K9-F1
#
_cell.length_a   1.000
_cell.length_b   1.000
_cell.length_c   1.000
_cell.angle_alpha   90.00
_cell.angle_beta   90.00
_cell.angle_gamma   90.00
#
_symmetry.space_group_name_H-M   'P 1'
#
loop_
_entity.id
_entity.type
_entity.pdbx_description
1 polymer ?
#
loop_
_entity_poly.entity_id
_entity_poly.type
_entity_poly.pdbx_seq_one_letter_code
_entity_poly.pdbx_strand_id
1 'polypeptide(L)'
;MRRFSPLFFGIVVISADGAAHAEERMGDLWQGISAGDSVSEVSDKLATIPDVKKVRIKDGSISIKYKGRGVSILGQSYKIVPQFEEGRLERISLATRSSCVSLAVDRYDPLIKAMTGKYPEKIVGPRSRSDMIRAKLTATASRSVDVATVLGNEATAAFIVHRFTTVDPPPPLPFGANDSMRAASRFLWSQYDQRAAECDGDGVHRVSVYITYLTREDLSFQLSTTQKEMDEEISEAADKL
;
A
#
# COMPACT_ATOMS: atom_id res chain seq x y z
N MET A 1 -24.66 26.02 -13.60
CA MET A 1 -24.07 24.65 -13.68
C MET A 1 -23.46 24.31 -12.33
N ARG A 2 -24.13 23.46 -11.54
CA ARG A 2 -23.69 23.05 -10.20
C ARG A 2 -22.80 21.80 -10.31
N ARG A 3 -21.61 21.83 -9.71
CA ARG A 3 -20.70 20.68 -9.62
C ARG A 3 -21.15 19.79 -8.46
N PHE A 4 -21.47 18.54 -8.75
CA PHE A 4 -21.61 17.47 -7.75
C PHE A 4 -20.21 16.96 -7.40
N SER A 5 -19.83 17.08 -6.13
CA SER A 5 -18.75 16.28 -5.53
C SER A 5 -19.41 15.09 -4.82
N PRO A 6 -19.07 13.84 -5.13
CA PRO A 6 -19.41 12.74 -4.26
C PRO A 6 -18.41 12.73 -3.10
N LEU A 7 -18.89 13.14 -1.92
CA LEU A 7 -18.30 12.78 -0.64
C LEU A 7 -18.60 11.29 -0.42
N PHE A 8 -17.58 10.44 -0.56
CA PHE A 8 -17.62 9.08 -0.02
C PHE A 8 -17.59 9.20 1.51
N PHE A 9 -18.77 9.26 2.14
CA PHE A 9 -18.93 8.98 3.55
C PHE A 9 -18.97 7.45 3.70
N GLY A 10 -17.86 6.88 4.17
CA GLY A 10 -17.82 5.48 4.59
C GLY A 10 -18.76 5.28 5.77
N ILE A 11 -19.81 4.49 5.56
CA ILE A 11 -20.60 3.90 6.65
C ILE A 11 -19.80 2.69 7.12
N VAL A 12 -19.20 2.80 8.31
CA VAL A 12 -18.67 1.64 9.03
C VAL A 12 -19.87 0.93 9.65
N VAL A 13 -20.34 -0.14 9.01
CA VAL A 13 -21.27 -1.07 9.66
C VAL A 13 -20.43 -1.93 10.60
N ILE A 14 -20.50 -1.62 11.90
CA ILE A 14 -19.95 -2.48 12.95
C ILE A 14 -20.93 -3.65 13.11
N SER A 15 -20.63 -4.77 12.46
CA SER A 15 -21.37 -6.01 12.71
C SER A 15 -20.89 -6.58 14.05
N ALA A 16 -21.81 -6.76 15.00
CA ALA A 16 -21.54 -7.22 16.36
C ALA A 16 -21.23 -8.73 16.47
N ASP A 17 -21.03 -9.43 15.35
CA ASP A 17 -20.65 -10.85 15.28
C ASP A 17 -19.12 -11.09 15.30
N GLY A 18 -18.31 -10.04 15.51
CA GLY A 18 -16.84 -10.11 15.41
C GLY A 18 -16.14 -11.04 16.40
N ALA A 19 -16.73 -11.31 17.57
CA ALA A 19 -16.06 -12.04 18.65
C ALA A 19 -16.03 -13.57 18.43
N ALA A 20 -17.00 -14.15 17.73
CA ALA A 20 -17.10 -15.60 17.54
C ALA A 20 -16.18 -16.12 16.41
N HIS A 21 -15.71 -15.24 15.52
CA HIS A 21 -14.80 -15.60 14.43
C HIS A 21 -13.32 -15.40 14.76
N ALA A 22 -12.97 -14.90 15.93
CA ALA A 22 -11.57 -14.59 16.26
C ALA A 22 -10.72 -15.82 16.61
N GLU A 23 -11.33 -16.93 17.06
CA GLU A 23 -10.60 -18.10 17.56
C GLU A 23 -10.10 -19.06 16.45
N GLU A 24 -10.64 -18.99 15.24
CA GLU A 24 -10.25 -19.88 14.12
C GLU A 24 -9.25 -19.24 13.13
N ARG A 25 -8.84 -17.99 13.38
CA ARG A 25 -7.95 -17.19 12.51
C ARG A 25 -6.47 -17.37 12.81
N MET A 26 -6.03 -18.59 13.07
CA MET A 26 -4.62 -18.85 13.40
C MET A 26 -3.80 -19.18 12.15
N GLY A 27 -2.93 -18.27 11.73
CA GLY A 27 -1.99 -18.49 10.63
C GLY A 27 -0.78 -17.56 10.67
N ASP A 28 0.41 -18.08 10.32
CA ASP A 28 1.64 -17.26 10.22
C ASP A 28 1.52 -16.29 9.03
N LEU A 29 1.45 -15.00 9.35
CA LEU A 29 1.36 -13.93 8.37
C LEU A 29 2.75 -13.61 7.83
N TRP A 30 3.70 -13.31 8.72
CA TRP A 30 5.03 -12.87 8.33
C TRP A 30 6.08 -13.08 9.44
N GLN A 31 7.09 -13.90 9.13
CA GLN A 31 8.25 -14.17 10.01
C GLN A 31 7.86 -14.66 11.42
N GLY A 32 6.87 -15.56 11.52
CA GLY A 32 6.41 -16.13 12.78
C GLY A 32 5.38 -15.26 13.53
N ILE A 33 5.01 -14.11 12.97
CA ILE A 33 3.92 -13.27 13.46
C ILE A 33 2.62 -13.81 12.90
N SER A 34 1.69 -14.14 13.79
CA SER A 34 0.45 -14.82 13.44
C SER A 34 -0.75 -13.92 13.63
N ALA A 35 -1.78 -14.15 12.81
CA ALA A 35 -3.10 -13.57 13.08
C ALA A 35 -3.60 -14.03 14.47
N GLY A 36 -4.29 -13.13 15.18
CA GLY A 36 -4.75 -13.34 16.56
C GLY A 36 -3.70 -13.08 17.65
N ASP A 37 -2.42 -12.88 17.30
CA ASP A 37 -1.41 -12.48 18.28
C ASP A 37 -1.82 -11.19 19.00
N SER A 38 -1.65 -11.14 20.32
CA SER A 38 -1.85 -9.91 21.10
C SER A 38 -0.78 -8.87 20.77
N VAL A 39 -1.06 -7.60 21.09
CA VAL A 39 -0.09 -6.49 20.92
C VAL A 39 1.26 -6.78 21.58
N SER A 40 1.27 -7.47 22.74
CA SER A 40 2.50 -7.84 23.44
C SER A 40 3.29 -8.91 22.68
N GLU A 41 2.62 -9.98 22.25
CA GLU A 41 3.25 -11.07 21.50
C GLU A 41 3.85 -10.56 20.18
N VAL A 42 3.11 -9.73 19.44
CA VAL A 42 3.63 -9.10 18.22
C VAL A 42 4.83 -8.21 18.53
N SER A 43 4.78 -7.43 19.61
CA SER A 43 5.91 -6.59 20.02
C SER A 43 7.18 -7.40 20.30
N ASP A 44 7.05 -8.53 21.00
CA ASP A 44 8.16 -9.41 21.33
C ASP A 44 8.75 -10.07 20.07
N LYS A 45 7.89 -10.59 19.18
CA LYS A 45 8.31 -11.14 17.89
C LYS A 45 9.03 -10.10 17.03
N LEU A 46 8.49 -8.88 16.93
CA LEU A 46 9.11 -7.77 16.19
C LEU A 46 10.48 -7.36 16.76
N ALA A 47 10.66 -7.45 18.08
CA ALA A 47 11.93 -7.11 18.73
C ALA A 47 13.07 -8.08 18.37
N THR A 48 12.74 -9.30 17.92
CA THR A 48 13.74 -10.30 17.47
C THR A 48 14.27 -10.03 16.06
N ILE A 49 13.60 -9.19 15.27
CA ILE A 49 13.98 -8.91 13.88
C ILE A 49 15.32 -8.13 13.88
N PRO A 50 16.36 -8.61 13.17
CA PRO A 50 17.70 -8.00 13.23
C PRO A 50 17.75 -6.51 12.91
N ASP A 51 16.90 -6.02 12.00
CA ASP A 51 16.85 -4.60 11.58
C ASP A 51 16.08 -3.70 12.56
N VAL A 52 15.37 -4.28 13.53
CA VAL A 52 14.62 -3.56 14.55
C VAL A 52 15.57 -3.20 15.70
N LYS A 53 15.55 -1.93 16.10
CA LYS A 53 16.35 -1.38 17.21
C LYS A 53 15.54 -1.34 18.50
N LYS A 54 14.27 -0.97 18.43
CA LYS A 54 13.38 -0.83 19.59
C LYS A 54 11.93 -0.91 19.16
N VAL A 55 11.13 -1.62 19.92
CA VAL A 55 9.68 -1.64 19.82
C VAL A 55 9.09 -0.95 21.05
N ARG A 56 8.03 -0.17 20.87
CA ARG A 56 7.27 0.48 21.95
C ARG A 56 5.79 0.30 21.71
N ILE A 57 5.07 -0.14 22.73
CA ILE A 57 3.61 -0.19 22.73
C ILE A 57 3.10 1.18 23.23
N LYS A 58 2.13 1.76 22.53
CA LYS A 58 1.46 3.00 22.92
C LYS A 58 -0.02 2.93 22.52
N ASP A 59 -0.92 3.03 23.48
CA ASP A 59 -2.37 3.11 23.27
C ASP A 59 -2.92 1.99 22.35
N GLY A 60 -2.49 0.74 22.59
CA GLY A 60 -2.90 -0.41 21.76
C GLY A 60 -2.22 -0.50 20.39
N SER A 61 -1.30 0.40 20.06
CA SER A 61 -0.52 0.41 18.82
C SER A 61 0.97 0.12 19.06
N ILE A 62 1.67 -0.28 18.00
CA ILE A 62 3.12 -0.55 18.05
C ILE A 62 3.89 0.51 17.27
N SER A 63 4.87 1.14 17.92
CA SER A 63 5.86 2.02 17.32
C SER A 63 7.21 1.31 17.21
N ILE A 64 7.75 1.25 16.00
CA ILE A 64 8.99 0.52 15.69
C ILE A 64 10.09 1.50 15.30
N LYS A 65 11.22 1.44 16.01
CA LYS A 65 12.46 2.13 15.65
C LYS A 65 13.41 1.13 15.02
N TYR A 66 13.92 1.46 13.83
CA TYR A 66 14.85 0.63 13.08
C TYR A 66 16.30 1.03 13.32
N LYS A 67 17.24 0.11 13.08
CA LYS A 67 18.68 0.40 13.04
C LYS A 67 19.03 1.26 11.81
N GLY A 68 18.36 1.01 10.69
CA GLY A 68 18.49 1.76 9.45
C GLY A 68 17.17 2.42 9.01
N ARG A 69 16.87 2.35 7.70
CA ARG A 69 15.66 2.96 7.10
C ARG A 69 14.40 2.09 7.22
N GLY A 70 14.55 0.81 7.56
CA GLY A 70 13.51 -0.22 7.63
C GLY A 70 14.13 -1.61 7.59
N VAL A 71 13.32 -2.65 7.46
CA VAL A 71 13.77 -4.02 7.21
C VAL A 71 14.18 -4.17 5.74
N SER A 72 15.35 -4.74 5.48
CA SER A 72 15.86 -4.91 4.11
C SER A 72 15.28 -6.17 3.46
N ILE A 73 14.51 -6.02 2.38
CA ILE A 73 13.98 -7.11 1.56
C ILE A 73 14.35 -6.81 0.11
N LEU A 74 15.16 -7.69 -0.50
CA LEU A 74 15.63 -7.54 -1.88
C LEU A 74 16.25 -6.15 -2.17
N GLY A 75 17.02 -5.63 -1.21
CA GLY A 75 17.68 -4.31 -1.32
C GLY A 75 16.76 -3.11 -1.09
N GLN A 76 15.49 -3.31 -0.75
CA GLN A 76 14.54 -2.25 -0.41
C GLN A 76 14.25 -2.22 1.09
N SER A 77 14.10 -1.02 1.65
CA SER A 77 13.75 -0.85 3.05
C SER A 77 12.24 -0.75 3.25
N TYR A 78 11.67 -1.68 4.00
CA TYR A 78 10.26 -1.72 4.36
C TYR A 78 10.04 -1.29 5.80
N LYS A 79 8.96 -0.54 6.03
CA LYS A 79 8.41 -0.29 7.35
C LYS A 79 7.31 -1.30 7.62
N ILE A 80 7.39 -1.95 8.77
CA ILE A 80 6.35 -2.83 9.27
C ILE A 80 5.25 -1.99 9.93
N VAL A 81 4.00 -2.29 9.58
CA VAL A 81 2.79 -1.65 10.06
C VAL A 81 1.81 -2.76 10.48
N PRO A 82 1.85 -3.22 11.73
CA PRO A 82 0.85 -4.15 12.25
C PRO A 82 -0.47 -3.41 12.46
N GLN A 83 -1.59 -4.07 12.15
CA GLN A 83 -2.94 -3.55 12.36
C GLN A 83 -3.69 -4.49 13.28
N PHE A 84 -4.21 -3.91 14.36
CA PHE A 84 -4.91 -4.63 15.41
C PHE A 84 -6.38 -4.26 15.38
N GLU A 85 -7.23 -5.27 15.56
CA GLU A 85 -8.66 -5.16 15.75
C GLU A 85 -9.00 -5.84 17.08
N GLU A 86 -9.74 -5.15 17.96
CA GLU A 86 -10.10 -5.67 19.29
C GLU A 86 -8.90 -6.18 20.13
N GLY A 87 -7.73 -5.57 19.93
CA GLY A 87 -6.48 -5.93 20.63
C GLY A 87 -5.77 -7.17 20.07
N ARG A 88 -6.25 -7.73 18.97
CA ARG A 88 -5.71 -8.90 18.26
C ARG A 88 -5.16 -8.49 16.90
N LEU A 89 -4.06 -9.11 16.47
CA LEU A 89 -3.48 -8.82 15.17
C LEU A 89 -4.40 -9.34 14.07
N GLU A 90 -4.89 -8.44 13.24
CA GLU A 90 -5.71 -8.77 12.06
C GLU A 90 -4.79 -9.01 10.85
N ARG A 91 -3.86 -8.08 10.62
CA ARG A 91 -2.98 -8.08 9.45
C ARG A 91 -1.68 -7.35 9.70
N ILE A 92 -0.68 -7.65 8.88
CA ILE A 92 0.62 -6.99 8.91
C ILE A 92 0.96 -6.46 7.52
N SER A 93 1.29 -5.17 7.46
CA SER A 93 1.67 -4.52 6.20
C SER A 93 3.15 -4.15 6.22
N LEU A 94 3.81 -4.33 5.09
CA LEU A 94 5.16 -3.85 4.81
C LEU A 94 5.05 -2.75 3.75
N ALA A 95 5.52 -1.54 4.07
CA ALA A 95 5.46 -0.40 3.17
C ALA A 95 6.86 0.15 2.90
N THR A 96 7.23 0.30 1.63
CA THR A 96 8.45 1.04 1.27
C THR A 96 8.24 2.54 1.46
N ARG A 97 9.34 3.29 1.52
CA ARG A 97 9.26 4.71 1.19
C ARG A 97 9.00 4.87 -0.31
N SER A 98 8.45 6.02 -0.66
CA SER A 98 8.32 6.47 -2.04
C SER A 98 9.69 6.52 -2.72
N SER A 99 9.81 5.90 -3.89
CA SER A 99 11.04 5.80 -4.68
C SER A 99 10.77 6.14 -6.14
N CYS A 100 11.81 6.38 -6.93
CA CYS A 100 11.67 6.76 -8.33
C CYS A 100 10.99 5.67 -9.15
N VAL A 101 10.03 6.06 -10.00
CA VAL A 101 9.25 5.16 -10.85
C VAL A 101 10.13 4.33 -11.79
N SER A 102 11.27 4.87 -12.24
CA SER A 102 12.25 4.17 -13.07
C SER A 102 12.68 2.83 -12.47
N LEU A 103 12.81 2.76 -11.14
CA LEU A 103 13.24 1.57 -10.41
C LEU A 103 12.12 0.55 -10.18
N ALA A 104 10.86 0.91 -10.42
CA ALA A 104 9.70 0.08 -10.09
C ALA A 104 9.68 -1.24 -10.89
N VAL A 105 9.89 -1.13 -12.21
CA VAL A 105 9.76 -2.26 -13.15
C VAL A 105 10.86 -3.29 -12.91
N ASP A 106 12.09 -2.84 -12.70
CA ASP A 106 13.24 -3.74 -12.47
C ASP A 106 13.16 -4.46 -11.13
N ARG A 107 12.44 -3.88 -10.16
CA ARG A 107 12.25 -4.46 -8.82
C ARG A 107 11.02 -5.37 -8.73
N TYR A 108 10.08 -5.24 -9.68
CA TYR A 108 8.85 -6.02 -9.69
C TYR A 108 9.12 -7.52 -9.86
N ASP A 109 9.83 -7.92 -10.92
CA ASP A 109 10.02 -9.34 -11.25
C ASP A 109 10.76 -10.10 -10.14
N PRO A 110 11.87 -9.59 -9.55
CA PRO A 110 12.54 -10.25 -8.42
C PRO A 110 11.63 -10.39 -7.20
N LEU A 111 10.83 -9.37 -6.89
CA LEU A 111 9.91 -9.40 -5.76
C LEU A 111 8.83 -10.47 -5.96
N ILE A 112 8.15 -10.45 -7.11
CA ILE A 112 7.09 -11.42 -7.40
C ILE A 112 7.65 -12.83 -7.46
N LYS A 113 8.83 -13.04 -8.06
CA LYS A 113 9.47 -14.35 -8.09
C LYS A 113 9.76 -14.88 -6.67
N ALA A 114 10.32 -14.04 -5.80
CA ALA A 114 10.59 -14.42 -4.42
C ALA A 114 9.30 -14.73 -3.64
N MET A 115 8.26 -13.91 -3.83
CA MET A 115 6.97 -14.09 -3.18
C MET A 115 6.24 -15.33 -3.68
N THR A 116 6.31 -15.64 -4.98
CA THR A 116 5.70 -16.85 -5.56
C THR A 116 6.35 -18.12 -4.99
N GLY A 117 7.63 -18.07 -4.62
CA GLY A 117 8.29 -19.19 -3.94
C GLY A 117 7.68 -19.52 -2.57
N LYS A 118 7.17 -18.50 -1.85
CA LYS A 118 6.53 -18.67 -0.52
C LYS A 118 5.00 -18.83 -0.62
N TYR A 119 4.39 -18.23 -1.65
CA TYR A 119 2.96 -18.16 -1.90
C TYR A 119 2.70 -18.58 -3.36
N PRO A 120 2.66 -19.89 -3.64
CA PRO A 120 2.67 -20.40 -5.02
C PRO A 120 1.36 -20.16 -5.78
N GLU A 121 0.25 -19.96 -5.09
CA GLU A 121 -1.05 -19.76 -5.71
C GLU A 121 -1.22 -18.29 -6.12
N LYS A 122 -1.42 -18.04 -7.41
CA LYS A 122 -1.79 -16.70 -7.91
C LYS A 122 -3.31 -16.57 -7.95
N ILE A 123 -3.84 -15.71 -7.11
CA ILE A 123 -5.30 -15.48 -6.96
C ILE A 123 -5.74 -14.34 -7.89
N VAL A 124 -5.05 -13.20 -7.80
CA VAL A 124 -5.29 -12.01 -8.61
C VAL A 124 -3.93 -11.43 -9.02
N GLY A 125 -3.84 -10.77 -10.17
CA GLY A 125 -2.64 -9.99 -10.48
C GLY A 125 -2.48 -9.69 -11.97
N PRO A 126 -1.51 -8.84 -12.32
CA PRO A 126 -1.21 -8.52 -13.70
C PRO A 126 -0.89 -9.80 -14.46
N ARG A 127 -1.34 -9.87 -15.70
CA ARG A 127 -1.12 -11.00 -16.60
C ARG A 127 0.34 -11.07 -17.02
N SER A 128 1.05 -9.94 -17.04
CA SER A 128 2.45 -9.87 -17.46
C SER A 128 3.22 -8.64 -16.93
N ARG A 129 4.55 -8.66 -17.06
CA ARG A 129 5.44 -7.49 -16.89
C ARG A 129 4.99 -6.28 -17.71
N SER A 130 4.33 -6.50 -18.86
CA SER A 130 3.81 -5.43 -19.71
C SER A 130 2.72 -4.61 -19.03
N ASP A 131 1.95 -5.19 -18.11
CA ASP A 131 0.93 -4.45 -17.34
C ASP A 131 1.58 -3.46 -16.39
N MET A 132 2.74 -3.83 -15.82
CA MET A 132 3.54 -2.91 -15.01
C MET A 132 4.11 -1.75 -15.83
N ILE A 133 4.59 -2.03 -17.05
CA ILE A 133 5.07 -0.98 -17.96
C ILE A 133 3.91 -0.05 -18.34
N ARG A 134 2.74 -0.61 -18.64
CA ARG A 134 1.54 0.19 -18.95
C ARG A 134 1.13 1.07 -17.76
N ALA A 135 1.10 0.53 -16.55
CA ALA A 135 0.80 1.29 -15.35
C ALA A 135 1.80 2.42 -15.11
N LYS A 136 3.11 2.18 -15.32
CA LYS A 136 4.15 3.22 -15.31
C LYS A 136 3.82 4.33 -16.32
N LEU A 137 3.50 3.98 -17.57
CA LEU A 137 3.17 4.95 -18.63
C LEU A 137 1.87 5.72 -18.32
N THR A 138 0.87 5.09 -17.72
CA THR A 138 -0.36 5.76 -17.30
C THR A 138 -0.09 6.71 -16.12
N ALA A 139 0.77 6.31 -15.18
CA ALA A 139 1.14 7.15 -14.05
C ALA A 139 1.91 8.41 -14.48
N THR A 140 2.73 8.31 -15.54
CA THR A 140 3.39 9.48 -16.13
C THR A 140 2.41 10.48 -16.73
N ALA A 141 1.16 10.08 -17.03
CA ALA A 141 0.10 10.95 -17.53
C ALA A 141 -0.74 11.63 -16.42
N SER A 142 -0.15 11.84 -15.23
CA SER A 142 -0.74 12.57 -14.08
C SER A 142 -1.91 11.90 -13.36
N ARG A 143 -2.02 10.57 -13.41
CA ARG A 143 -3.00 9.82 -12.62
C ARG A 143 -2.30 8.88 -11.64
N SER A 144 -2.82 8.78 -10.41
CA SER A 144 -2.39 7.72 -9.51
C SER A 144 -2.87 6.39 -10.07
N VAL A 145 -1.99 5.39 -10.12
CA VAL A 145 -2.31 4.05 -10.63
C VAL A 145 -1.81 3.04 -9.63
N ASP A 146 -2.65 2.08 -9.26
CA ASP A 146 -2.28 0.96 -8.39
C ASP A 146 -2.23 -0.31 -9.24
N VAL A 147 -1.14 -1.08 -9.11
CA VAL A 147 -1.05 -2.43 -9.65
C VAL A 147 -0.99 -3.41 -8.50
N ALA A 148 -2.07 -4.18 -8.32
CA ALA A 148 -2.20 -5.18 -7.29
C ALA A 148 -1.84 -6.58 -7.83
N THR A 149 -1.13 -7.36 -7.03
CA THR A 149 -0.91 -8.80 -7.21
C THR A 149 -1.24 -9.48 -5.89
N VAL A 150 -2.03 -10.54 -5.95
CA VAL A 150 -2.47 -11.30 -4.79
C VAL A 150 -1.99 -12.73 -4.95
N LEU A 151 -1.11 -13.13 -4.05
CA LEU A 151 -0.54 -14.47 -3.98
C LEU A 151 -1.01 -15.12 -2.69
N GLY A 152 -1.11 -16.44 -2.67
CA GLY A 152 -1.50 -17.17 -1.47
C GLY A 152 -0.86 -18.55 -1.35
N ASN A 153 -1.00 -19.11 -0.16
CA ASN A 153 -0.88 -20.54 0.10
C ASN A 153 -2.14 -20.98 0.89
N GLU A 154 -2.08 -22.16 1.50
CA GLU A 154 -3.22 -22.74 2.24
C GLU A 154 -3.71 -21.86 3.39
N ALA A 155 -2.82 -21.13 4.07
CA ALA A 155 -3.14 -20.39 5.30
C ALA A 155 -3.13 -18.86 5.12
N THR A 156 -2.25 -18.35 4.27
CA THR A 156 -1.90 -16.92 4.23
C THR A 156 -1.93 -16.39 2.81
N ALA A 157 -2.48 -15.20 2.65
CA ALA A 157 -2.43 -14.41 1.43
C ALA A 157 -1.51 -13.19 1.60
N ALA A 158 -0.82 -12.84 0.51
CA ALA A 158 0.01 -11.66 0.39
C ALA A 158 -0.55 -10.76 -0.73
N PHE A 159 -1.07 -9.60 -0.34
CA PHE A 159 -1.58 -8.55 -1.21
C PHE A 159 -0.48 -7.52 -1.48
N ILE A 160 0.06 -7.53 -2.70
CA ILE A 160 1.19 -6.71 -3.13
C ILE A 160 0.67 -5.59 -4.03
N VAL A 161 0.77 -4.34 -3.58
CA VAL A 161 0.37 -3.15 -4.35
C VAL A 161 1.58 -2.31 -4.71
N HIS A 162 1.73 -2.04 -6.01
CA HIS A 162 2.62 -1.00 -6.51
C HIS A 162 1.77 0.24 -6.77
N ARG A 163 1.89 1.23 -5.89
CA ARG A 163 1.17 2.49 -5.99
C ARG A 163 2.06 3.53 -6.65
N PHE A 164 1.66 3.95 -7.84
CA PHE A 164 2.29 5.01 -8.60
C PHE A 164 1.62 6.33 -8.24
N THR A 165 2.38 7.24 -7.66
CA THR A 165 1.90 8.59 -7.31
C THR A 165 2.66 9.65 -8.09
N THR A 166 1.99 10.77 -8.35
CA THR A 166 2.66 12.02 -8.70
C THR A 166 2.75 12.83 -7.42
N VAL A 167 3.97 13.20 -6.99
CA VAL A 167 4.18 13.87 -5.69
C VAL A 167 3.70 15.32 -5.76
N ASP A 168 3.97 16.03 -6.86
CA ASP A 168 3.47 17.39 -7.05
C ASP A 168 3.18 17.67 -8.54
N PRO A 169 2.05 18.30 -8.89
CA PRO A 169 1.89 18.88 -10.22
C PRO A 169 2.88 20.03 -10.43
N PRO A 170 3.25 20.36 -11.69
CA PRO A 170 4.11 21.50 -11.97
C PRO A 170 3.50 22.80 -11.41
N PRO A 171 4.30 23.70 -10.82
CA PRO A 171 3.81 24.97 -10.31
C PRO A 171 3.10 25.78 -11.41
N PRO A 172 2.02 26.52 -11.09
CA PRO A 172 1.35 27.35 -12.08
C PRO A 172 2.27 28.47 -12.58
N LEU A 173 2.11 28.84 -13.85
CA LEU A 173 2.82 29.97 -14.44
C LEU A 173 2.27 31.30 -13.86
N PRO A 174 3.14 32.26 -13.50
CA PRO A 174 2.74 33.52 -12.88
C PRO A 174 2.25 34.52 -13.93
N PHE A 175 1.05 34.32 -14.48
CA PHE A 175 0.43 35.31 -15.37
C PHE A 175 -0.03 36.55 -14.59
N GLY A 176 0.39 37.74 -15.01
CA GLY A 176 -0.02 39.02 -14.39
C GLY A 176 0.57 39.30 -12.99
N ALA A 177 1.61 38.58 -12.58
CA ALA A 177 2.11 38.61 -11.22
C ALA A 177 3.18 39.71 -10.97
N ASN A 178 3.19 40.28 -9.77
CA ASN A 178 4.21 41.23 -9.31
C ASN A 178 5.56 40.53 -9.03
N ASP A 179 6.62 41.30 -8.76
CA ASP A 179 7.98 40.76 -8.61
C ASP A 179 8.12 39.75 -7.47
N SER A 180 7.38 39.92 -6.38
CA SER A 180 7.37 38.97 -5.26
C SER A 180 6.74 37.63 -5.66
N MET A 181 5.63 37.65 -6.41
CA MET A 181 5.02 36.43 -6.95
C MET A 181 5.91 35.76 -8.00
N ARG A 182 6.65 36.52 -8.81
CA ARG A 182 7.66 35.97 -9.73
C ARG A 182 8.78 35.27 -8.97
N ALA A 183 9.28 35.86 -7.88
CA ALA A 183 10.30 35.26 -7.02
C ALA A 183 9.79 33.98 -6.35
N ALA A 184 8.57 33.99 -5.80
CA ALA A 184 7.93 32.80 -5.23
C ALA A 184 7.74 31.69 -6.28
N SER A 185 7.30 32.03 -7.49
CA SER A 185 7.17 31.08 -8.59
C SER A 185 8.52 30.45 -8.98
N ARG A 186 9.61 31.25 -9.07
CA ARG A 186 10.96 30.71 -9.34
C ARG A 186 11.42 29.75 -8.25
N PHE A 187 11.14 30.06 -6.98
CA PHE A 187 11.46 29.16 -5.87
C PHE A 187 10.70 27.83 -5.99
N LEU A 188 9.39 27.88 -6.29
CA LEU A 188 8.57 26.68 -6.48
C LEU A 188 9.04 25.84 -7.67
N TRP A 189 9.37 26.48 -8.81
CA TRP A 189 9.95 25.79 -9.96
C TRP A 189 11.31 25.18 -9.64
N SER A 190 12.19 25.89 -8.91
CA SER A 190 13.47 25.32 -8.48
C SER A 190 13.29 24.10 -7.57
N GLN A 191 12.31 24.10 -6.67
CA GLN A 191 11.97 22.93 -5.83
C GLN A 191 11.43 21.77 -6.68
N TYR A 192 10.57 22.08 -7.65
CA TYR A 192 10.02 21.11 -8.59
C TYR A 192 11.12 20.47 -9.43
N ASP A 193 11.99 21.27 -10.05
CA ASP A 193 13.10 20.82 -10.89
C ASP A 193 14.12 20.00 -10.08
N GLN A 194 14.40 20.41 -8.84
CA GLN A 194 15.25 19.63 -7.94
C GLN A 194 14.65 18.24 -7.68
N ARG A 195 13.34 18.15 -7.38
CA ARG A 195 12.66 16.86 -7.19
C ARG A 195 12.59 16.04 -8.48
N ALA A 196 12.41 16.68 -9.64
CA ALA A 196 12.43 16.04 -10.94
C ALA A 196 13.80 15.41 -11.25
N ALA A 197 14.87 16.12 -10.92
CA ALA A 197 16.25 15.67 -11.09
C ALA A 197 16.60 14.47 -10.19
N GLU A 198 16.00 14.33 -9.00
CA GLU A 198 16.23 13.18 -8.11
C GLU A 198 15.87 11.82 -8.72
N CYS A 199 15.05 11.79 -9.78
CA CYS A 199 14.69 10.56 -10.49
C CYS A 199 15.00 10.64 -11.98
N ASP A 200 16.17 11.13 -12.35
CA ASP A 200 16.66 11.13 -13.74
C ASP A 200 15.71 11.82 -14.75
N GLY A 201 14.95 12.82 -14.29
CA GLY A 201 13.97 13.55 -15.11
C GLY A 201 12.52 13.05 -14.99
N ASP A 202 12.29 11.88 -14.40
CA ASP A 202 10.94 11.34 -14.09
C ASP A 202 10.38 11.89 -12.75
N GLY A 203 11.11 12.76 -12.03
CA GLY A 203 11.11 12.82 -10.55
C GLY A 203 9.93 13.38 -9.79
N VAL A 204 8.84 13.69 -10.46
CA VAL A 204 7.53 13.80 -9.80
C VAL A 204 6.82 12.46 -9.65
N HIS A 205 7.16 11.48 -10.49
CA HIS A 205 6.54 10.16 -10.47
C HIS A 205 7.30 9.25 -9.51
N ARG A 206 6.58 8.80 -8.49
CA ARG A 206 7.12 7.90 -7.49
C ARG A 206 6.30 6.64 -7.37
N VAL A 207 6.94 5.59 -6.91
CA VAL A 207 6.31 4.32 -6.60
C VAL A 207 6.53 4.00 -5.11
N SER A 208 5.47 3.52 -4.48
CA SER A 208 5.53 2.88 -3.17
C SER A 208 5.04 1.44 -3.32
N VAL A 209 5.71 0.50 -2.66
CA VAL A 209 5.30 -0.90 -2.62
C VAL A 209 4.71 -1.20 -1.25
N TYR A 210 3.51 -1.75 -1.24
CA TYR A 210 2.81 -2.23 -0.06
C TYR A 210 2.65 -3.74 -0.18
N ILE A 211 2.99 -4.48 0.87
CA ILE A 211 2.73 -5.91 0.97
C ILE A 211 1.92 -6.13 2.24
N THR A 212 0.65 -6.47 2.09
CA THR A 212 -0.23 -6.76 3.22
C THR A 212 -0.41 -8.27 3.31
N TYR A 213 -0.11 -8.83 4.47
CA TYR A 213 -0.35 -10.22 4.78
C TYR A 213 -1.61 -10.34 5.63
N LEU A 214 -2.47 -11.26 5.22
CA LEU A 214 -3.74 -11.58 5.85
C LEU A 214 -3.98 -13.10 5.76
N THR A 215 -4.91 -13.62 6.55
CA THR A 215 -5.28 -15.03 6.44
C THR A 215 -6.00 -15.29 5.12
N ARG A 216 -6.01 -16.55 4.68
CA ARG A 216 -6.71 -16.95 3.46
C ARG A 216 -8.23 -16.76 3.57
N GLU A 217 -8.76 -16.97 4.78
CA GLU A 217 -10.16 -16.75 5.11
C GLU A 217 -10.53 -15.26 4.97
N ASP A 218 -9.75 -14.37 5.60
CA ASP A 218 -9.98 -12.92 5.54
C ASP A 218 -9.95 -12.40 4.10
N LEU A 219 -9.05 -12.93 3.26
CA LEU A 219 -9.01 -12.57 1.86
C LEU A 219 -10.29 -12.99 1.14
N SER A 220 -10.72 -14.23 1.36
CA SER A 220 -11.91 -14.79 0.71
C SER A 220 -13.16 -14.01 1.11
N PHE A 221 -13.25 -13.63 2.40
CA PHE A 221 -14.29 -12.76 2.91
C PHE A 221 -14.26 -11.39 2.22
N GLN A 222 -13.11 -10.71 2.20
CA GLN A 222 -12.95 -9.40 1.56
C GLN A 222 -13.32 -9.43 0.07
N LEU A 223 -12.83 -10.43 -0.67
CA LEU A 223 -13.16 -10.58 -2.09
C LEU A 223 -14.66 -10.80 -2.32
N SER A 224 -15.32 -11.59 -1.48
CA SER A 224 -16.76 -11.85 -1.59
C SER A 224 -17.60 -10.60 -1.29
N THR A 225 -17.17 -9.78 -0.33
CA THR A 225 -17.84 -8.51 0.02
C THR A 225 -17.66 -7.50 -1.10
N THR A 226 -16.44 -7.31 -1.60
CA THR A 226 -16.18 -6.40 -2.72
C THR A 226 -16.95 -6.80 -3.98
N GLN A 227 -17.06 -8.11 -4.28
CA GLN A 227 -17.83 -8.58 -5.42
C GLN A 227 -19.32 -8.22 -5.29
N LYS A 228 -19.92 -8.42 -4.11
CA LYS A 228 -21.31 -8.07 -3.85
C LYS A 228 -21.56 -6.57 -4.01
N GLU A 229 -20.70 -5.74 -3.43
CA GLU A 229 -20.81 -4.28 -3.55
C GLU A 229 -20.71 -3.82 -5.01
N MET A 230 -19.80 -4.40 -5.80
CA MET A 230 -19.69 -4.11 -7.23
C MET A 230 -20.94 -4.52 -8.01
N ASP A 231 -21.51 -5.69 -7.72
CA ASP A 231 -22.71 -6.18 -8.40
C ASP A 231 -23.93 -5.30 -8.06
N GLU A 232 -24.04 -4.84 -6.81
CA GLU A 232 -25.06 -3.89 -6.36
C GLU A 232 -24.92 -2.52 -7.07
N GLU A 233 -23.70 -1.96 -7.14
CA GLU A 233 -23.45 -0.70 -7.85
C GLU A 233 -23.80 -0.80 -9.34
N ILE A 234 -23.49 -1.93 -9.99
CA ILE A 234 -23.84 -2.17 -11.40
C ILE A 234 -25.35 -2.25 -11.58
N SER A 235 -26.06 -2.94 -10.69
CA SER A 235 -27.53 -3.02 -10.73
C SER A 235 -28.17 -1.65 -10.56
N GLU A 236 -27.72 -0.86 -9.59
CA GLU A 236 -28.22 0.49 -9.37
C GLU A 236 -27.93 1.44 -10.54
N ALA A 237 -26.78 1.31 -11.19
CA ALA A 237 -26.42 2.11 -12.34
C ALA A 237 -27.26 1.73 -13.57
N ALA A 238 -27.57 0.44 -13.74
CA ALA A 238 -28.44 -0.05 -14.80
C ALA A 238 -29.89 0.43 -14.62
N ASP A 239 -30.40 0.47 -13.38
CA ASP A 239 -31.75 0.96 -13.07
C ASP A 239 -31.92 2.49 -13.25
N LYS A 240 -30.80 3.24 -13.29
CA LYS A 240 -30.78 4.70 -13.49
C LYS A 240 -30.62 5.13 -14.96
N LEU A 241 -30.47 4.18 -15.90
CA LEU A 241 -30.33 4.41 -17.35
C LEU A 241 -31.64 4.14 -18.10
#